data_AF-A0A7S1A4K4-F1
#
_entry.id   AF-A0A7S1A4K4-F1
#
_cell.length_a   1.000
_cell.length_b   1.000
_cell.length_c   1.000
_cell.angle_alpha   90.00
_cell.angle_beta   90.00
_cell.angle_gamma   90.00
#
_symmetry.space_group_name_H-M   'P 1'
#
loop_
_entity.id
_entity.type
_entity.pdbx_description
1 polymer ?
#
loop_
_entity_poly.entity_id
_entity_poly.type
_entity_poly.pdbx_seq_one_letter_code
_entity_poly.pdbx_strand_id
1 'polypeptide(L)'
;MDGGILVGEETLKRGELVCFGNAKIGAITRCYPMEDKYAIKVVGHSAELRGENGAFLYFRREELRRAAPPPQEEPPLKQPRLEAAAPREVETEEPSDRLLGRVKWYSKEKGFGKIVQAQESGEDVFVHRTQMQGGPDGLHARAITEGLQVTFGFTRLADGKLCACDVQVKGLSKVLQELGSEVTGNSKGDLLRRLLLCGLQVGTFQERGFGKASMEDRFIVRTGVEVDSLGGAGRRSTCAFFGVYDGHAGASCSDFVGTSLDRAVFESLRQQRREGSCDLGVRSALLAAYRMTEHNYYQYLNKLEGGAAQAWAIAGSTACSVMFFGPDEESRLRLAVANAGDSRAVLGRTDGRAVRLSDDHTPDVLSERKRIEAAGAGVVLHNGIWRIVLRNGGSTVAGLSVSRGFGDLQYKMPAGVVSAVPDITFRTVDLREDSFIIIATDGVWGPISDADAVRIVSIALREGVGDPPKHAAQQLVQAAHAKDPSDDKTVLVIWFGDTPAPLPGPAVRSSVEPGVSEKAASADIFSEAKESHRERLEATFKNRTPRSSRRTQF
;
A
#
# COMPACT_ATOMS: atom_id res chain seq x y z
N MET A 1 -46.11 -6.52 15.92
CA MET A 1 -45.83 -6.52 14.47
C MET A 1 -46.19 -5.14 13.98
N ASP A 2 -45.22 -4.40 13.45
CA ASP A 2 -45.38 -3.53 12.29
C ASP A 2 -43.98 -3.21 11.77
N GLY A 3 -43.79 -3.53 10.49
CA GLY A 3 -42.50 -3.62 9.84
C GLY A 3 -41.89 -2.27 9.49
N GLY A 4 -40.56 -2.21 9.57
CA GLY A 4 -39.78 -1.04 9.18
C GLY A 4 -38.29 -1.36 9.19
N ILE A 5 -37.82 -1.91 8.07
CA ILE A 5 -36.43 -2.06 7.60
C ILE A 5 -35.42 -2.58 8.63
N LEU A 6 -35.15 -3.88 8.56
CA LEU A 6 -33.87 -4.45 8.98
C LEU A 6 -32.77 -3.81 8.11
N VAL A 7 -31.77 -3.21 8.74
CA VAL A 7 -30.63 -2.61 8.06
C VAL A 7 -29.95 -3.73 7.25
N GLY A 8 -29.91 -3.59 5.91
CA GLY A 8 -29.18 -4.52 5.03
C GLY A 8 -27.68 -4.52 5.31
N GLU A 9 -26.90 -5.30 4.56
CA GLU A 9 -25.45 -5.54 4.74
C GLU A 9 -24.58 -4.27 4.85
N GLU A 10 -25.10 -3.08 4.52
CA GLU A 10 -24.41 -1.79 4.62
C GLU A 10 -24.08 -1.31 6.04
N THR A 11 -22.84 -0.86 6.24
CA THR A 11 -22.33 -0.29 7.50
C THR A 11 -22.87 1.13 7.74
N LEU A 12 -23.22 1.46 8.99
CA LEU A 12 -23.67 2.81 9.37
C LEU A 12 -22.50 3.81 9.35
N LYS A 13 -22.72 5.04 8.82
CA LYS A 13 -21.66 6.05 8.66
C LYS A 13 -21.67 7.11 9.77
N ARG A 14 -20.50 7.72 10.01
CA ARG A 14 -20.36 8.88 10.91
C ARG A 14 -21.24 10.02 10.40
N GLY A 15 -22.01 10.62 11.29
CA GLY A 15 -22.97 11.69 10.99
C GLY A 15 -24.40 11.20 10.72
N GLU A 16 -24.63 9.89 10.51
CA GLU A 16 -25.98 9.36 10.37
C GLU A 16 -26.77 9.48 11.68
N LEU A 17 -28.07 9.79 11.57
CA LEU A 17 -29.01 9.78 12.67
C LEU A 17 -29.58 8.37 12.86
N VAL A 18 -29.53 7.89 14.10
CA VAL A 18 -29.99 6.55 14.47
C VAL A 18 -30.87 6.61 15.71
N CYS A 19 -31.83 5.68 15.75
CA CYS A 19 -32.69 5.40 16.89
C CYS A 19 -32.09 4.30 17.75
N PHE A 20 -32.12 4.48 19.07
CA PHE A 20 -31.65 3.50 20.07
C PHE A 20 -32.51 3.55 21.34
N GLY A 21 -32.56 2.44 22.09
CA GLY A 21 -33.39 2.31 23.30
C GLY A 21 -34.89 2.53 23.07
N ASN A 22 -35.59 3.16 24.03
CA ASN A 22 -37.02 3.53 23.95
C ASN A 22 -37.29 4.69 22.96
N ALA A 23 -36.83 4.56 21.71
CA ALA A 23 -36.99 5.53 20.62
C ALA A 23 -36.26 6.87 20.77
N LYS A 24 -35.06 6.88 21.37
CA LYS A 24 -34.19 8.07 21.43
C LYS A 24 -33.41 8.23 20.12
N ILE A 25 -33.18 9.47 19.67
CA ILE A 25 -32.43 9.78 18.44
C ILE A 25 -31.04 10.31 18.80
N GLY A 26 -30.01 9.87 18.06
CA GLY A 26 -28.65 10.37 18.20
C GLY A 26 -27.87 10.31 16.90
N ALA A 27 -26.80 11.10 16.83
CA ALA A 27 -25.89 11.13 15.70
C ALA A 27 -24.68 10.24 15.97
N ILE A 28 -24.29 9.44 14.98
CA ILE A 28 -23.07 8.63 15.05
C ILE A 28 -21.85 9.56 15.00
N THR A 29 -21.06 9.54 16.07
CA THR A 29 -19.84 10.36 16.16
C THR A 29 -18.59 9.57 15.80
N ARG A 30 -18.62 8.25 15.94
CA ARG A 30 -17.53 7.34 15.60
C ARG A 30 -18.07 5.95 15.26
N CYS A 31 -17.53 5.33 14.21
CA CYS A 31 -17.81 3.95 13.83
C CYS A 31 -16.54 3.11 14.07
N TYR A 32 -16.69 1.89 14.59
CA TYR A 32 -15.58 0.96 14.84
C TYR A 32 -15.71 -0.25 13.88
N PRO A 33 -15.01 -0.25 12.73
CA PRO A 33 -15.21 -1.25 11.67
C PRO A 33 -14.90 -2.70 12.08
N MET A 34 -13.97 -2.88 13.00
CA MET A 34 -13.49 -4.20 13.45
C MET A 34 -14.36 -4.84 14.54
N GLU A 35 -15.20 -4.06 15.22
CA GLU A 35 -15.96 -4.51 16.41
C GLU A 35 -17.49 -4.38 16.27
N ASP A 36 -17.97 -3.86 15.14
CA ASP A 36 -19.39 -3.53 14.88
C ASP A 36 -20.06 -2.66 15.96
N LYS A 37 -19.26 -1.79 16.60
CA LYS A 37 -19.69 -0.82 17.62
C LYS A 37 -19.76 0.60 17.06
N TYR A 38 -20.63 1.41 17.66
CA TYR A 38 -20.84 2.82 17.30
C TYR A 38 -20.90 3.69 18.55
N ALA A 39 -20.20 4.83 18.52
CA ALA A 39 -20.29 5.86 19.55
C ALA A 39 -21.32 6.92 19.15
N ILE A 40 -22.37 7.05 19.94
CA ILE A 40 -23.52 7.91 19.63
C ILE A 40 -23.58 9.10 20.58
N LYS A 41 -23.80 10.28 20.00
CA LYS A 41 -24.14 11.50 20.73
C LYS A 41 -25.64 11.76 20.58
N VAL A 42 -26.36 11.82 21.70
CA VAL A 42 -27.81 12.03 21.71
C VAL A 42 -28.17 13.41 21.15
N VAL A 43 -29.21 13.48 20.31
CA VAL A 43 -29.71 14.71 19.70
C VAL A 43 -31.12 14.96 20.26
N GLY A 44 -31.24 15.88 21.23
CA GLY A 44 -32.52 16.25 21.85
C GLY A 44 -32.42 16.61 23.33
N HIS A 45 -33.32 17.47 23.81
CA HIS A 45 -33.41 17.88 25.22
C HIS A 45 -34.22 16.87 26.03
N SER A 46 -33.60 15.79 26.46
CA SER A 46 -34.16 14.91 27.49
C SER A 46 -33.12 14.76 28.60
N ALA A 47 -33.40 15.35 29.75
CA ALA A 47 -32.45 15.58 30.85
C ALA A 47 -31.97 14.29 31.57
N GLU A 48 -32.41 13.10 31.17
CA GLU A 48 -32.16 11.84 31.90
C GLU A 48 -30.97 11.01 31.39
N LEU A 49 -30.11 11.55 30.52
CA LEU A 49 -28.89 10.84 30.07
C LEU A 49 -27.66 11.76 30.07
N ARG A 50 -27.40 12.42 31.20
CA ARG A 50 -26.04 12.87 31.50
C ARG A 50 -25.39 11.85 32.43
N GLY A 51 -24.71 10.86 31.84
CA GLY A 51 -23.71 10.11 32.58
C GLY A 51 -22.60 11.05 33.03
N GLU A 52 -22.07 10.83 34.23
CA GLU A 52 -20.92 11.56 34.76
C GLU A 52 -19.82 11.60 33.69
N ASN A 53 -19.40 12.82 33.31
CA ASN A 53 -18.36 13.14 32.31
C ASN A 53 -18.77 13.29 30.82
N GLY A 54 -20.05 13.46 30.48
CA GLY A 54 -20.43 13.79 29.08
C GLY A 54 -20.22 12.63 28.10
N ALA A 55 -20.55 11.43 28.57
CA ALA A 55 -20.26 10.16 27.92
C ALA A 55 -20.93 9.97 26.55
N PHE A 56 -20.15 9.46 25.59
CA PHE A 56 -20.66 8.80 24.40
C PHE A 56 -21.31 7.48 24.82
N LEU A 57 -22.45 7.16 24.21
CA LEU A 57 -23.07 5.85 24.39
C LEU A 57 -22.56 4.90 23.31
N TYR A 58 -22.21 3.68 23.71
CA TYR A 58 -21.69 2.65 22.82
C TYR A 58 -22.78 1.62 22.58
N PHE A 59 -23.05 1.34 21.31
CA PHE A 59 -24.03 0.35 20.88
C PHE A 59 -23.43 -0.53 19.81
N ARG A 60 -23.83 -1.80 19.79
CA ARG A 60 -23.62 -2.71 18.66
C ARG A 60 -24.60 -2.36 17.54
N ARG A 61 -24.26 -2.70 16.30
CA ARG A 61 -25.12 -2.47 15.11
C ARG A 61 -26.54 -2.98 15.29
N GLU A 62 -26.70 -4.15 15.88
CA GLU A 62 -27.98 -4.83 16.12
C GLU A 62 -28.92 -4.05 17.06
N GLU A 63 -28.37 -3.13 17.85
CA GLU A 63 -29.12 -2.30 18.80
C GLU A 63 -29.61 -0.97 18.19
N LEU A 64 -29.28 -0.71 16.92
CA LEU A 64 -29.46 0.57 16.24
C LEU A 64 -30.35 0.45 14.99
N ARG A 65 -31.12 1.51 14.71
CA ARG A 65 -31.91 1.64 13.47
C ARG A 65 -31.72 3.03 12.86
N ARG A 66 -31.69 3.18 11.54
CA ARG A 66 -31.62 4.51 10.89
C ARG A 66 -32.90 5.31 11.21
N ALA A 67 -32.74 6.56 11.61
CA ALA A 67 -33.88 7.46 11.83
C ALA A 67 -34.47 7.89 10.47
N ALA A 68 -35.79 7.79 10.32
CA ALA A 68 -36.46 8.27 9.10
C ALA A 68 -36.30 9.79 8.97
N PRO A 69 -36.07 10.33 7.76
CA PRO A 69 -36.08 11.78 7.55
C PRO A 69 -37.48 12.35 7.84
N PRO A 70 -37.59 13.58 8.38
CA PRO A 70 -38.89 14.21 8.61
C PRO A 70 -39.61 14.42 7.26
N PRO A 71 -40.93 14.21 7.19
CA PRO A 71 -41.69 14.39 5.95
C PRO A 71 -41.64 15.86 5.51
N GLN A 72 -41.23 16.11 4.27
CA GLN A 72 -41.38 17.40 3.62
C GLN A 72 -42.80 17.46 3.03
N GLU A 73 -43.57 18.48 3.41
CA GLU A 73 -44.87 18.78 2.80
C GLU A 73 -44.67 19.30 1.37
N GLU A 74 -45.19 18.59 0.37
CA GLU A 74 -45.34 19.12 -0.98
C GLU A 74 -46.83 19.41 -1.29
N PRO A 75 -47.14 20.55 -1.94
CA PRO A 75 -48.50 20.90 -2.37
C PRO A 75 -48.96 20.06 -3.59
N PRO A 76 -50.28 19.89 -3.81
CA PRO A 76 -50.78 18.77 -4.60
C PRO A 76 -50.97 19.02 -6.11
N LEU A 77 -50.82 17.92 -6.85
CA LEU A 77 -51.43 17.52 -8.14
C LEU A 77 -50.88 18.09 -9.46
N LYS A 78 -50.45 17.20 -10.37
CA LYS A 78 -51.34 16.48 -11.32
C LYS A 78 -50.60 15.32 -12.00
N GLN A 79 -51.20 14.12 -11.97
CA GLN A 79 -50.80 12.98 -12.81
C GLN A 79 -51.37 13.15 -14.23
N PRO A 80 -50.62 12.67 -15.24
CA PRO A 80 -51.20 11.72 -16.18
C PRO A 80 -50.45 10.38 -16.20
N ARG A 81 -51.22 9.37 -16.61
CA ARG A 81 -51.00 7.92 -16.57
C ARG A 81 -50.21 7.38 -17.77
N LEU A 82 -49.57 6.21 -17.53
CA LEU A 82 -49.32 5.08 -18.45
C LEU A 82 -48.21 5.33 -19.49
N GLU A 83 -47.21 4.47 -19.72
CA GLU A 83 -47.14 3.01 -19.72
C GLU A 83 -45.69 2.53 -19.48
N ALA A 84 -45.55 1.32 -18.93
CA ALA A 84 -44.28 0.65 -18.71
C ALA A 84 -43.69 0.14 -20.04
N ALA A 85 -42.48 0.59 -20.37
CA ALA A 85 -41.61 -0.05 -21.35
C ALA A 85 -40.28 -0.42 -20.68
N ALA A 86 -39.85 -1.66 -20.89
CA ALA A 86 -38.70 -2.31 -20.27
C ALA A 86 -37.39 -1.51 -20.41
N PRO A 87 -36.44 -1.64 -19.46
CA PRO A 87 -35.14 -1.00 -19.58
C PRO A 87 -34.38 -1.59 -20.78
N ARG A 88 -34.09 -0.75 -21.77
CA ARG A 88 -33.07 -1.04 -22.78
C ARG A 88 -31.72 -0.98 -22.09
N GLU A 89 -31.00 -2.09 -22.15
CA GLU A 89 -29.58 -2.20 -21.83
C GLU A 89 -28.83 -1.13 -22.63
N VAL A 90 -28.13 -0.22 -21.93
CA VAL A 90 -27.12 0.61 -22.55
C VAL A 90 -25.85 -0.22 -22.59
N GLU A 91 -25.65 -0.90 -23.70
CA GLU A 91 -24.36 -1.47 -24.08
C GLU A 91 -23.31 -0.35 -24.00
N THR A 92 -22.33 -0.52 -23.12
CA THR A 92 -21.14 0.32 -23.09
C THR A 92 -20.18 -0.20 -24.14
N GLU A 93 -20.42 0.16 -25.39
CA GLU A 93 -19.39 0.04 -26.42
C GLU A 93 -18.23 0.99 -26.05
N GLU A 94 -17.03 0.44 -25.89
CA GLU A 94 -15.80 1.25 -25.81
C GLU A 94 -15.59 1.96 -27.17
N PRO A 95 -15.48 3.30 -27.21
CA PRO A 95 -15.21 4.00 -28.46
C PRO A 95 -13.72 3.85 -28.80
N SER A 96 -13.46 3.15 -29.90
CA SER A 96 -12.13 2.74 -30.38
C SER A 96 -11.30 3.84 -31.08
N ASP A 97 -11.74 5.10 -31.13
CA ASP A 97 -10.98 6.18 -31.76
C ASP A 97 -10.80 7.39 -30.82
N ARG A 98 -9.66 7.43 -30.12
CA ARG A 98 -9.23 8.63 -29.39
C ARG A 98 -8.88 9.73 -30.37
N LEU A 99 -9.53 10.89 -30.25
CA LEU A 99 -9.30 12.03 -31.12
C LEU A 99 -8.14 12.89 -30.63
N LEU A 100 -7.41 13.47 -31.57
CA LEU A 100 -6.40 14.50 -31.30
C LEU A 100 -7.05 15.89 -31.39
N GLY A 101 -6.77 16.74 -30.41
CA GLY A 101 -7.18 18.14 -30.44
C GLY A 101 -6.23 19.06 -29.72
N ARG A 102 -6.57 20.34 -29.72
CA ARG A 102 -5.84 21.41 -29.03
C ARG A 102 -6.78 22.17 -28.10
N VAL A 103 -6.32 22.45 -26.88
CA VAL A 103 -7.11 23.21 -25.90
C VAL A 103 -7.29 24.64 -26.40
N LYS A 104 -8.53 25.05 -26.65
CA LYS A 104 -8.88 26.42 -27.06
C LYS A 104 -8.75 27.40 -25.91
N TRP A 105 -9.22 26.99 -24.73
CA TRP A 105 -9.06 27.68 -23.45
C TRP A 105 -9.52 26.73 -22.33
N TYR A 106 -9.01 26.93 -21.11
CA TYR A 106 -9.45 26.18 -19.94
C TYR A 106 -9.33 27.04 -18.67
N SER A 107 -10.41 27.16 -17.91
CA SER A 107 -10.42 27.86 -16.63
C SER A 107 -10.14 26.87 -15.49
N LYS A 108 -8.97 26.98 -14.85
CA LYS A 108 -8.61 26.13 -13.71
C LYS A 108 -9.48 26.37 -12.48
N GLU A 109 -9.83 27.63 -12.23
CA GLU A 109 -10.69 28.03 -11.10
C GLU A 109 -12.10 27.45 -11.25
N LYS A 110 -12.68 27.52 -12.46
CA LYS A 110 -14.03 27.03 -12.72
C LYS A 110 -14.07 25.53 -13.08
N GLY A 111 -12.94 24.95 -13.46
CA GLY A 111 -12.81 23.52 -13.75
C GLY A 111 -13.36 23.09 -15.11
N PHE A 112 -13.46 23.99 -16.09
CA PHE A 112 -13.95 23.66 -17.44
C PHE A 112 -13.33 24.50 -18.55
N GLY A 113 -13.44 24.02 -19.79
CA GLY A 113 -12.87 24.64 -20.98
C GLY A 113 -13.44 24.10 -22.29
N LYS A 114 -12.73 24.39 -23.39
CA LYS A 114 -13.05 23.93 -24.74
C LYS A 114 -11.83 23.40 -25.48
N ILE A 115 -12.02 22.38 -26.30
CA ILE A 115 -11.00 21.74 -27.15
C ILE A 115 -11.44 21.88 -28.62
N VAL A 116 -10.50 22.24 -29.50
CA VAL A 116 -10.67 22.22 -30.96
C VAL A 116 -10.09 20.92 -31.51
N GLN A 117 -10.86 20.17 -32.29
CA GLN A 117 -10.41 18.95 -32.93
C GLN A 117 -9.40 19.26 -34.06
N ALA A 118 -8.40 18.38 -34.27
CA ALA A 118 -7.31 18.64 -35.22
C ALA A 118 -7.69 18.50 -36.71
N GLN A 119 -8.90 18.02 -37.05
CA GLN A 119 -9.38 17.97 -38.44
C GLN A 119 -10.15 19.24 -38.80
N GLU A 120 -9.91 19.77 -40.00
CA GLU A 120 -10.09 21.17 -40.45
C GLU A 120 -11.51 21.78 -40.41
N SER A 121 -12.49 21.13 -39.77
CA SER A 121 -13.84 21.70 -39.55
C SER A 121 -14.42 21.45 -38.15
N GLY A 122 -13.60 21.09 -37.16
CA GLY A 122 -14.07 20.59 -35.86
C GLY A 122 -14.80 21.62 -34.99
N GLU A 123 -16.02 21.28 -34.56
CA GLU A 123 -16.78 22.02 -33.55
C GLU A 123 -16.04 22.10 -32.20
N ASP A 124 -16.32 23.16 -31.42
CA ASP A 124 -15.77 23.30 -30.06
C ASP A 124 -16.33 22.19 -29.16
N VAL A 125 -15.46 21.31 -28.66
CA VAL A 125 -15.84 20.25 -27.71
C VAL A 125 -15.67 20.76 -26.28
N PHE A 126 -16.72 20.63 -25.45
CA PHE A 126 -16.66 21.03 -24.05
C PHE A 126 -15.81 20.04 -23.23
N VAL A 127 -15.03 20.53 -22.27
CA VAL A 127 -14.28 19.67 -21.32
C VAL A 127 -14.50 20.13 -19.90
N HIS A 128 -14.75 19.20 -18.99
CA HIS A 128 -14.87 19.45 -17.54
C HIS A 128 -13.76 18.71 -16.78
N ARG A 129 -13.31 19.24 -15.65
CA ARG A 129 -12.24 18.66 -14.83
C ARG A 129 -12.49 17.21 -14.43
N THR A 130 -13.75 16.83 -14.20
CA THR A 130 -14.12 15.44 -13.85
C THR A 130 -13.95 14.46 -15.01
N GLN A 131 -13.79 14.97 -16.23
CA GLN A 131 -13.60 14.18 -17.45
C GLN A 131 -12.12 14.00 -17.81
N MET A 132 -11.21 14.45 -16.96
CA MET A 132 -9.77 14.26 -17.12
C MET A 132 -9.37 12.84 -16.71
N GLN A 133 -8.40 12.28 -17.40
CA GLN A 133 -7.80 11.03 -16.94
C GLN A 133 -7.16 11.24 -15.55
N GLY A 134 -7.48 10.36 -14.61
CA GLY A 134 -7.08 10.50 -13.20
C GLY A 134 -7.98 11.45 -12.38
N GLY A 135 -9.10 11.92 -12.94
CA GLY A 135 -10.12 12.69 -12.24
C GLY A 135 -9.80 14.18 -12.07
N PRO A 136 -10.64 14.93 -11.32
CA PRO A 136 -10.58 16.39 -11.23
C PRO A 136 -9.32 16.94 -10.57
N ASP A 137 -8.65 16.14 -9.74
CA ASP A 137 -7.40 16.49 -9.06
C ASP A 137 -6.17 15.79 -9.69
N GLY A 138 -6.37 15.03 -10.77
CA GLY A 138 -5.35 14.27 -11.48
C GLY A 138 -4.36 15.14 -12.27
N LEU A 139 -3.24 14.54 -12.68
CA LEU A 139 -2.14 15.25 -13.36
C LEU A 139 -2.59 15.97 -14.64
N HIS A 140 -3.47 15.36 -15.42
CA HIS A 140 -3.99 15.97 -16.65
C HIS A 140 -4.88 17.19 -16.36
N ALA A 141 -5.73 17.13 -15.33
CA ALA A 141 -6.54 18.28 -14.89
C ALA A 141 -5.68 19.47 -14.45
N ARG A 142 -4.49 19.19 -13.91
CA ARG A 142 -3.56 20.22 -13.42
C ARG A 142 -2.65 20.77 -14.52
N ALA A 143 -2.25 19.92 -15.46
CA ALA A 143 -1.38 20.27 -16.58
C ALA A 143 -2.12 20.97 -17.72
N ILE A 144 -3.43 20.74 -17.88
CA ILE A 144 -4.17 21.34 -18.99
C ILE A 144 -4.05 22.87 -18.96
N THR A 145 -3.76 23.45 -20.12
CA THR A 145 -3.76 24.88 -20.36
C THR A 145 -4.04 25.13 -21.83
N GLU A 146 -4.40 26.37 -22.16
CA GLU A 146 -4.63 26.80 -23.54
C GLU A 146 -3.42 26.48 -24.44
N GLY A 147 -3.70 26.03 -25.66
CA GLY A 147 -2.71 25.74 -26.68
C GLY A 147 -2.09 24.33 -26.62
N LEU A 148 -2.29 23.55 -25.55
CA LEU A 148 -1.74 22.19 -25.45
C LEU A 148 -2.46 21.19 -26.34
N GLN A 149 -1.72 20.19 -26.83
CA GLN A 149 -2.29 19.04 -27.51
C GLN A 149 -2.85 18.03 -26.49
N VAL A 150 -4.03 17.50 -26.80
CA VAL A 150 -4.73 16.54 -25.95
C VAL A 150 -5.29 15.39 -26.78
N THR A 151 -5.41 14.23 -26.17
CA THR A 151 -6.16 13.08 -26.68
C THR A 151 -7.37 12.81 -25.82
N PHE A 152 -8.53 12.64 -26.42
CA PHE A 152 -9.80 12.50 -25.71
C PHE A 152 -10.77 11.63 -26.49
N GLY A 153 -11.68 10.96 -25.76
CA GLY A 153 -12.92 10.43 -26.35
C GLY A 153 -14.01 11.50 -26.32
N PHE A 154 -15.16 11.24 -26.94
CA PHE A 154 -16.32 12.11 -26.84
C PHE A 154 -17.54 11.36 -26.33
N THR A 155 -18.37 12.06 -25.56
CA THR A 155 -19.72 11.65 -25.21
C THR A 155 -20.69 12.78 -25.54
N ARG A 156 -21.95 12.45 -25.80
CA ARG A 156 -22.98 13.43 -26.11
C ARG A 156 -23.83 13.66 -24.86
N LEU A 157 -23.87 14.90 -24.37
CA LEU A 157 -24.70 15.27 -23.23
C LEU A 157 -26.19 15.23 -23.61
N ALA A 158 -27.08 15.17 -22.62
CA ALA A 158 -28.52 15.11 -22.81
C ALA A 158 -29.10 16.30 -23.61
N ASP A 159 -28.39 17.43 -23.66
CA ASP A 159 -28.74 18.62 -24.45
C ASP A 159 -28.19 18.59 -25.90
N GLY A 160 -27.62 17.45 -26.32
CA GLY A 160 -27.09 17.22 -27.66
C GLY A 160 -25.66 17.71 -27.89
N LYS A 161 -25.03 18.40 -26.92
CA LYS A 161 -23.68 18.94 -27.04
C LYS A 161 -22.59 17.87 -26.85
N LEU A 162 -21.48 18.04 -27.57
CA LEU A 162 -20.30 17.19 -27.45
C LEU A 162 -19.48 17.56 -26.21
N CYS A 163 -19.17 16.57 -25.40
CA CYS A 163 -18.31 16.66 -24.23
C CYS A 163 -17.13 15.69 -24.35
N ALA A 164 -15.93 16.16 -24.10
CA ALA A 164 -14.73 15.34 -24.08
C ALA A 164 -14.73 14.47 -22.81
N CYS A 165 -14.35 13.21 -22.94
CA CYS A 165 -14.15 12.25 -21.86
C CYS A 165 -12.74 11.62 -21.92
N ASP A 166 -12.25 11.16 -20.77
CA ASP A 166 -10.89 10.62 -20.58
C ASP A 166 -9.80 11.52 -21.22
N VAL A 167 -9.84 12.82 -20.93
CA VAL A 167 -8.95 13.79 -21.56
C VAL A 167 -7.53 13.64 -21.01
N GLN A 168 -6.58 13.44 -21.93
CA GLN A 168 -5.16 13.29 -21.65
C GLN A 168 -4.35 14.38 -22.35
N VAL A 169 -3.49 15.05 -21.60
CA VAL A 169 -2.48 15.98 -22.11
C VAL A 169 -1.32 15.20 -22.74
N LYS A 170 -1.05 15.44 -24.03
CA LYS A 170 0.07 14.82 -24.73
C LYS A 170 1.41 15.35 -24.23
N GLY A 171 2.39 14.45 -24.12
CA GLY A 171 3.72 14.81 -23.65
C GLY A 171 3.69 15.35 -22.22
N LEU A 172 2.80 14.85 -21.37
CA LEU A 172 2.59 15.32 -20.00
C LEU A 172 3.91 15.52 -19.24
N SER A 173 4.87 14.60 -19.35
CA SER A 173 6.19 14.74 -18.72
C SER A 173 6.97 15.95 -19.24
N LYS A 174 6.95 16.21 -20.55
CA LYS A 174 7.58 17.38 -21.18
C LYS A 174 6.83 18.68 -20.88
N VAL A 175 5.50 18.64 -20.83
CA VAL A 175 4.67 19.79 -20.45
C VAL A 175 4.89 20.15 -18.97
N LEU A 176 5.01 19.16 -18.09
CA LEU A 176 5.37 19.36 -16.69
C LEU A 176 6.81 19.88 -16.53
N GLN A 177 7.71 19.55 -17.46
CA GLN A 177 9.07 20.07 -17.54
C GLN A 177 9.10 21.54 -18.04
N GLU A 178 8.32 21.89 -19.07
CA GLU A 178 8.26 23.22 -19.70
C GLU A 178 7.43 24.25 -18.90
N LEU A 179 6.33 23.82 -18.25
CA LEU A 179 5.61 24.62 -17.25
C LEU A 179 6.48 24.94 -16.01
N GLY A 180 7.67 24.34 -15.90
CA GLY A 180 8.69 24.62 -14.90
C GLY A 180 9.77 25.62 -15.35
N SER A 181 9.81 26.03 -16.63
CA SER A 181 10.82 26.98 -17.14
C SER A 181 10.40 28.46 -17.06
N GLU A 182 9.11 28.76 -16.97
CA GLU A 182 8.60 30.13 -16.81
C GLU A 182 8.02 30.34 -15.41
N VAL A 183 8.86 30.55 -14.40
CA VAL A 183 8.65 31.46 -13.25
C VAL A 183 10.00 31.62 -12.54
N THR A 184 10.51 32.84 -12.49
CA THR A 184 11.73 33.23 -11.78
C THR A 184 11.50 33.17 -10.26
N GLY A 185 11.98 32.09 -9.62
CA GLY A 185 12.09 31.97 -8.16
C GLY A 185 11.93 30.54 -7.64
N ASN A 186 13.05 29.85 -7.35
CA ASN A 186 13.17 28.56 -6.64
C ASN A 186 12.51 27.30 -7.28
N SER A 187 12.83 27.03 -8.55
CA SER A 187 12.25 25.96 -9.39
C SER A 187 12.48 24.50 -8.95
N LYS A 188 13.54 24.16 -8.19
CA LYS A 188 13.77 22.77 -7.72
C LYS A 188 12.88 22.40 -6.53
N GLY A 189 12.63 23.35 -5.64
CA GLY A 189 11.83 23.12 -4.43
C GLY A 189 10.38 22.77 -4.76
N ASP A 190 9.80 23.43 -5.75
CA ASP A 190 8.39 23.25 -6.13
C ASP A 190 8.11 21.96 -6.90
N LEU A 191 9.05 21.47 -7.71
CA LEU A 191 8.93 20.15 -8.37
C LEU A 191 8.98 19.02 -7.33
N LEU A 192 9.88 19.15 -6.34
CA LEU A 192 9.99 18.26 -5.21
C LEU A 192 8.72 18.25 -4.37
N ARG A 193 8.23 19.45 -4.07
CA ARG A 193 7.00 19.66 -3.32
C ARG A 193 5.83 19.06 -4.09
N ARG A 194 5.83 19.15 -5.43
CA ARG A 194 4.80 18.52 -6.26
C ARG A 194 4.87 16.98 -6.20
N LEU A 195 6.03 16.34 -6.31
CA LEU A 195 6.13 14.87 -6.18
C LEU A 195 5.71 14.37 -4.79
N LEU A 196 6.06 15.12 -3.75
CA LEU A 196 5.73 14.76 -2.36
C LEU A 196 4.29 15.12 -1.95
N LEU A 197 3.71 16.21 -2.48
CA LEU A 197 2.35 16.68 -2.18
C LEU A 197 1.28 16.18 -3.15
N CYS A 198 1.63 15.90 -4.41
CA CYS A 198 0.68 15.55 -5.48
C CYS A 198 0.58 14.03 -5.69
N GLY A 199 1.29 13.25 -4.86
CA GLY A 199 1.16 11.80 -4.76
C GLY A 199 2.22 11.07 -5.57
N LEU A 200 3.24 10.55 -4.87
CA LEU A 200 3.92 9.34 -5.31
C LEU A 200 2.84 8.30 -5.66
N GLN A 201 2.85 7.78 -6.89
CA GLN A 201 1.87 6.79 -7.29
C GLN A 201 2.24 5.47 -6.62
N VAL A 202 1.35 4.93 -5.81
CA VAL A 202 1.64 3.75 -5.00
C VAL A 202 0.59 2.70 -5.26
N GLY A 203 1.06 1.53 -5.68
CA GLY A 203 0.26 0.34 -5.83
C GLY A 203 0.59 -0.64 -4.72
N THR A 204 -0.44 -1.30 -4.19
CA THR A 204 -0.27 -2.33 -3.17
C THR A 204 -1.02 -3.58 -3.55
N PHE A 205 -0.46 -4.73 -3.17
CA PHE A 205 -1.14 -6.01 -3.28
C PHE A 205 -0.74 -6.90 -2.12
N GLN A 206 -1.73 -7.63 -1.58
CA GLN A 206 -1.52 -8.62 -0.53
C GLN A 206 -2.22 -9.93 -0.91
N GLU A 207 -1.59 -11.04 -0.59
CA GLU A 207 -2.17 -12.37 -0.74
C GLU A 207 -1.80 -13.23 0.47
N ARG A 208 -2.82 -13.83 1.10
CA ARG A 208 -2.62 -14.69 2.27
C ARG A 208 -1.99 -16.01 1.86
N GLY A 209 -1.04 -16.49 2.65
CA GLY A 209 -0.41 -17.79 2.49
C GLY A 209 -1.41 -18.95 2.51
N PHE A 210 -1.17 -19.94 1.67
CA PHE A 210 -1.97 -21.14 1.59
C PHE A 210 -1.86 -21.94 2.90
N GLY A 211 -2.98 -22.14 3.58
CA GLY A 211 -3.04 -22.86 4.85
C GLY A 211 -2.82 -22.00 6.09
N LYS A 212 -2.46 -20.70 5.95
CA LYS A 212 -2.44 -19.77 7.09
C LYS A 212 -3.86 -19.41 7.52
N ALA A 213 -4.09 -19.38 8.83
CA ALA A 213 -5.41 -19.09 9.40
C ALA A 213 -5.85 -17.65 9.11
N SER A 214 -4.91 -16.71 9.13
CA SER A 214 -5.11 -15.28 8.91
C SER A 214 -3.94 -14.69 8.14
N MET A 215 -4.17 -13.54 7.51
CA MET A 215 -3.10 -12.69 6.98
C MET A 215 -2.39 -12.01 8.16
N GLU A 216 -1.11 -12.30 8.37
CA GLU A 216 -0.32 -11.72 9.46
C GLU A 216 0.42 -10.46 9.02
N ASP A 217 0.68 -10.25 7.72
CA ASP A 217 1.33 -9.02 7.26
C ASP A 217 0.44 -7.79 7.37
N ARG A 218 1.06 -6.63 7.57
CA ARG A 218 0.45 -5.31 7.46
C ARG A 218 1.29 -4.42 6.58
N PHE A 219 0.68 -3.36 6.07
CA PHE A 219 1.39 -2.29 5.39
C PHE A 219 0.81 -0.92 5.74
N ILE A 220 1.58 0.12 5.46
CA ILE A 220 1.12 1.50 5.57
C ILE A 220 1.58 2.33 4.38
N VAL A 221 0.69 3.22 3.96
CA VAL A 221 0.95 4.25 2.96
C VAL A 221 0.50 5.58 3.54
N ARG A 222 1.43 6.52 3.71
CA ARG A 222 1.13 7.84 4.25
C ARG A 222 1.89 8.91 3.47
N THR A 223 1.18 9.66 2.64
CA THR A 223 1.76 10.70 1.76
C THR A 223 1.37 12.10 2.21
N GLY A 224 2.10 13.12 1.74
CA GLY A 224 1.73 14.53 1.94
C GLY A 224 1.76 15.01 3.38
N VAL A 225 2.61 14.42 4.24
CA VAL A 225 2.73 14.86 5.64
C VAL A 225 3.67 16.06 5.72
N GLU A 226 3.14 17.18 6.14
CA GLU A 226 3.93 18.39 6.35
C GLU A 226 4.65 18.34 7.71
N VAL A 227 5.95 18.62 7.70
CA VAL A 227 6.80 18.78 8.87
C VAL A 227 7.38 20.20 8.83
N ASP A 228 7.00 21.03 9.80
CA ASP A 228 7.30 22.48 9.76
C ASP A 228 8.78 22.82 9.92
N SER A 229 9.57 21.93 10.52
CA SER A 229 11.00 22.17 10.75
C SER A 229 11.77 20.86 10.74
N LEU A 230 12.47 20.58 9.64
CA LEU A 230 13.43 19.48 9.54
C LEU A 230 14.87 20.01 9.39
N GLY A 231 15.79 19.45 10.17
CA GLY A 231 17.20 19.88 10.22
C GLY A 231 17.43 21.26 10.86
N GLY A 232 18.69 21.67 10.92
CA GLY A 232 19.14 22.90 11.59
C GLY A 232 18.67 24.20 10.93
N ALA A 233 18.33 24.14 9.64
CA ALA A 233 17.75 25.27 8.92
C ALA A 233 16.24 25.45 9.17
N GLY A 234 15.58 24.54 9.90
CA GLY A 234 14.16 24.66 10.27
C GLY A 234 13.21 24.74 9.07
N ARG A 235 13.54 24.03 7.97
CA ARG A 235 12.75 24.10 6.72
C ARG A 235 11.48 23.28 6.85
N ARG A 236 10.41 23.79 6.25
CA ARG A 236 9.19 23.03 6.02
C ARG A 236 9.46 21.96 4.96
N SER A 237 9.29 20.70 5.33
CA SER A 237 9.48 19.55 4.47
C SER A 237 8.18 18.77 4.31
N THR A 238 7.89 18.35 3.09
CA THR A 238 6.84 17.37 2.84
C THR A 238 7.46 15.98 2.96
N CYS A 239 6.75 15.08 3.61
CA CYS A 239 7.20 13.72 3.85
C CYS A 239 6.17 12.72 3.35
N ALA A 240 6.67 11.56 2.92
CA ALA A 240 5.87 10.37 2.70
C ALA A 240 6.51 9.19 3.44
N PHE A 241 5.70 8.35 4.05
CA PHE A 241 6.12 7.19 4.83
C PHE A 241 5.38 5.96 4.34
N PHE A 242 6.14 4.91 4.08
CA PHE A 242 5.68 3.63 3.60
C PHE A 242 6.28 2.54 4.48
N GLY A 243 5.55 1.46 4.70
CA GLY A 243 6.09 0.33 5.46
C GLY A 243 5.37 -0.96 5.15
N VAL A 244 6.11 -2.06 5.24
CA VAL A 244 5.59 -3.42 5.31
C VAL A 244 6.06 -4.05 6.62
N TYR A 245 5.17 -4.84 7.22
CA TYR A 245 5.34 -5.45 8.52
C TYR A 245 4.91 -6.89 8.40
N ASP A 246 5.87 -7.80 8.29
CA ASP A 246 5.62 -9.24 8.27
C ASP A 246 5.35 -9.71 9.70
N GLY A 247 4.23 -10.36 9.95
CA GLY A 247 3.83 -10.79 11.30
C GLY A 247 4.05 -12.29 11.49
N HIS A 248 4.53 -12.69 12.66
CA HIS A 248 4.69 -14.11 13.00
C HIS A 248 4.17 -14.45 14.39
N ALA A 249 3.72 -15.70 14.54
CA ALA A 249 3.07 -16.21 15.75
C ALA A 249 1.83 -15.40 16.16
N GLY A 250 1.07 -14.91 15.17
CA GLY A 250 -0.10 -14.06 15.32
C GLY A 250 0.14 -12.65 14.77
N ALA A 251 -0.94 -12.02 14.29
CA ALA A 251 -0.89 -10.69 13.69
C ALA A 251 -0.83 -9.53 14.70
N SER A 252 -0.85 -9.80 16.01
CA SER A 252 -1.00 -8.75 17.02
C SER A 252 0.18 -7.76 17.04
N CYS A 253 1.40 -8.22 16.77
CA CYS A 253 2.57 -7.35 16.70
C CYS A 253 2.55 -6.48 15.43
N SER A 254 2.34 -7.08 14.26
CA SER A 254 2.25 -6.33 12.99
C SER A 254 1.07 -5.35 12.97
N ASP A 255 -0.07 -5.70 13.56
CA ASP A 255 -1.22 -4.80 13.80
C ASP A 255 -0.83 -3.59 14.65
N PHE A 256 -0.11 -3.82 15.75
CA PHE A 256 0.32 -2.75 16.63
C PHE A 256 1.34 -1.84 15.94
N VAL A 257 2.33 -2.41 15.25
CA VAL A 257 3.34 -1.65 14.49
C VAL A 257 2.66 -0.83 13.40
N GLY A 258 1.75 -1.43 12.62
CA GLY A 258 1.03 -0.78 11.52
C GLY A 258 0.13 0.38 11.94
N THR A 259 -0.27 0.44 13.22
CA THR A 259 -1.09 1.54 13.75
C THR A 259 -0.30 2.59 14.55
N SER A 260 0.98 2.32 14.84
CA SER A 260 1.76 3.10 15.81
C SER A 260 3.05 3.68 15.26
N LEU A 261 3.75 2.96 14.38
CA LEU A 261 5.12 3.33 13.98
C LEU A 261 5.18 4.65 13.22
N ASP A 262 4.34 4.85 12.21
CA ASP A 262 4.32 6.09 11.42
C ASP A 262 4.00 7.30 12.31
N ARG A 263 3.06 7.16 13.23
CA ARG A 263 2.69 8.20 14.20
C ARG A 263 3.87 8.56 15.09
N ALA A 264 4.55 7.55 15.63
CA ALA A 264 5.73 7.74 16.46
C ALA A 264 6.87 8.41 15.69
N VAL A 265 7.06 8.09 14.40
CA VAL A 265 8.05 8.76 13.52
C VAL A 265 7.71 10.24 13.38
N PHE A 266 6.48 10.57 12.97
CA PHE A 266 6.09 11.97 12.75
C PHE A 266 6.00 12.79 14.05
N GLU A 267 5.65 12.17 15.18
CA GLU A 267 5.72 12.80 16.49
C GLU A 267 7.17 13.07 16.89
N SER A 268 8.06 12.08 16.74
CA SER A 268 9.48 12.23 17.03
C SER A 268 10.12 13.32 16.16
N LEU A 269 9.76 13.41 14.87
CA LEU A 269 10.21 14.47 13.97
C LEU A 269 9.77 15.86 14.44
N ARG A 270 8.53 16.02 14.93
CA ARG A 270 8.03 17.31 15.45
C ARG A 270 8.71 17.73 16.76
N GLN A 271 9.18 16.76 17.54
CA GLN A 271 9.84 16.98 18.82
C GLN A 271 11.37 17.12 18.70
N GLN A 272 11.96 16.85 17.54
CA GLN A 272 13.41 16.94 17.35
C GLN A 272 13.93 18.35 17.65
N ARG A 273 15.09 18.42 18.30
CA ARG A 273 15.86 19.67 18.41
C ARG A 273 16.36 20.05 17.02
N ARG A 274 16.29 21.33 16.69
CA ARG A 274 16.59 21.90 15.37
C ARG A 274 18.10 22.06 15.17
N GLU A 275 18.83 20.97 15.28
CA GLU A 275 20.29 20.96 15.18
C GLU A 275 20.75 19.85 14.22
N GLY A 276 21.77 20.12 13.42
CA GLY A 276 22.34 19.17 12.46
C GLY A 276 21.58 19.06 11.14
N SER A 277 21.87 18.02 10.35
CA SER A 277 21.25 17.84 9.02
C SER A 277 19.84 17.24 9.09
N CYS A 278 19.07 17.35 8.00
CA CYS A 278 17.80 16.67 7.83
C CYS A 278 17.95 15.16 8.05
N ASP A 279 19.02 14.54 7.56
CA ASP A 279 19.30 13.11 7.77
C ASP A 279 19.49 12.76 9.23
N LEU A 280 20.22 13.59 9.98
CA LEU A 280 20.42 13.36 11.40
C LEU A 280 19.10 13.45 12.17
N GLY A 281 18.26 14.43 11.81
CA GLY A 281 16.91 14.57 12.37
C GLY A 281 16.02 13.36 12.06
N VAL A 282 16.00 12.92 10.80
CA VAL A 282 15.23 11.74 10.36
C VAL A 282 15.76 10.46 11.02
N ARG A 283 17.08 10.27 11.10
CA ARG A 283 17.71 9.13 11.77
C ARG A 283 17.31 9.09 13.25
N SER A 284 17.44 10.20 13.96
CA SER A 284 17.06 10.31 15.37
C SER A 284 15.57 10.02 15.57
N ALA A 285 14.71 10.54 14.70
CA ALA A 285 13.27 10.30 14.79
C ALA A 285 12.89 8.85 14.51
N LEU A 286 13.49 8.20 13.50
CA LEU A 286 13.27 6.78 13.21
C LEU A 286 13.74 5.90 14.38
N LEU A 287 14.94 6.13 14.91
CA LEU A 287 15.45 5.39 16.07
C LEU A 287 14.57 5.57 17.31
N ALA A 288 14.13 6.80 17.59
CA ALA A 288 13.22 7.09 18.69
C ALA A 288 11.86 6.43 18.50
N ALA A 289 11.32 6.45 17.29
CA ALA A 289 10.03 5.85 16.96
C ALA A 289 10.04 4.34 17.11
N TYR A 290 11.06 3.64 16.59
CA TYR A 290 11.18 2.19 16.78
C TYR A 290 11.26 1.82 18.27
N ARG A 291 12.08 2.54 19.05
CA ARG A 291 12.15 2.32 20.51
C ARG A 291 10.80 2.58 21.21
N MET A 292 10.11 3.66 20.84
CA MET A 292 8.83 4.04 21.44
C MET A 292 7.73 3.04 21.08
N THR A 293 7.65 2.60 19.82
CA THR A 293 6.68 1.61 19.36
C THR A 293 6.88 0.27 20.07
N GLU A 294 8.12 -0.20 20.20
CA GLU A 294 8.43 -1.41 20.96
C GLU A 294 8.07 -1.27 22.44
N HIS A 295 8.44 -0.16 23.07
CA HIS A 295 8.09 0.10 24.47
C HIS A 295 6.57 0.08 24.68
N ASN A 296 5.82 0.78 23.81
CA ASN A 296 4.37 0.86 23.91
C ASN A 296 3.68 -0.49 23.66
N TYR A 297 4.25 -1.32 22.78
CA TYR A 297 3.79 -2.69 22.58
C TYR A 297 3.87 -3.50 23.89
N TYR A 298 5.00 -3.44 24.59
CA TYR A 298 5.15 -4.13 25.88
C TYR A 298 4.32 -3.50 27.01
N GLN A 299 4.11 -2.19 27.01
CA GLN A 299 3.18 -1.55 27.93
C GLN A 299 1.74 -2.01 27.72
N TYR A 300 1.34 -2.26 26.47
CA TYR A 300 0.04 -2.82 26.16
C TYR A 300 -0.05 -4.29 26.56
N LEU A 301 0.97 -5.09 26.21
CA LEU A 301 1.11 -6.49 26.62
C LEU A 301 0.89 -6.67 28.14
N ASN A 302 1.55 -5.85 28.96
CA ASN A 302 1.49 -5.95 30.43
C ASN A 302 0.09 -5.70 31.02
N LYS A 303 -0.85 -5.16 30.23
CA LYS A 303 -2.24 -4.94 30.64
C LYS A 303 -3.16 -6.07 30.21
N LEU A 304 -2.67 -7.02 29.41
CA LEU A 304 -3.43 -8.18 28.97
C LEU A 304 -3.32 -9.30 30.02
N GLU A 305 -4.32 -10.17 30.03
CA GLU A 305 -4.36 -11.33 30.92
C GLU A 305 -4.67 -12.62 30.14
N GLY A 306 -4.37 -13.76 30.75
CA GLY A 306 -4.69 -15.09 30.21
C GLY A 306 -4.08 -15.37 28.84
N GLY A 307 -4.85 -16.03 27.98
CA GLY A 307 -4.37 -16.45 26.65
C GLY A 307 -3.99 -15.28 25.73
N ALA A 308 -4.58 -14.10 25.91
CA ALA A 308 -4.23 -12.92 25.13
C ALA A 308 -2.81 -12.44 25.45
N ALA A 309 -2.44 -12.38 26.74
CA ALA A 309 -1.08 -12.02 27.15
C ALA A 309 -0.05 -13.00 26.57
N GLN A 310 -0.34 -14.31 26.59
CA GLN A 310 0.57 -15.32 26.04
C GLN A 310 0.73 -15.18 24.52
N ALA A 311 -0.36 -14.98 23.77
CA ALA A 311 -0.32 -14.81 22.33
C ALA A 311 0.47 -13.55 21.92
N TRP A 312 0.28 -12.44 22.62
CA TRP A 312 1.03 -11.21 22.37
C TRP A 312 2.50 -11.32 22.82
N ALA A 313 2.82 -12.11 23.84
CA ALA A 313 4.22 -12.24 24.29
C ALA A 313 5.11 -12.95 23.25
N ILE A 314 4.54 -13.88 22.49
CA ILE A 314 5.25 -14.66 21.46
C ILE A 314 5.15 -14.06 20.06
N ALA A 315 4.16 -13.19 19.82
CA ALA A 315 4.00 -12.55 18.52
C ALA A 315 5.15 -11.57 18.25
N GLY A 316 5.59 -11.54 17.00
CA GLY A 316 6.60 -10.60 16.54
C GLY A 316 6.28 -10.07 15.16
N SER A 317 7.06 -9.08 14.73
CA SER A 317 6.92 -8.55 13.39
C SER A 317 8.21 -7.91 12.89
N THR A 318 8.50 -8.10 11.60
CA THR A 318 9.51 -7.30 10.91
C THR A 318 9.01 -5.86 10.74
N ALA A 319 9.92 -4.97 10.36
CA ALA A 319 9.54 -3.68 9.80
C ALA A 319 10.55 -3.20 8.79
N CYS A 320 10.13 -3.08 7.53
CA CYS A 320 10.87 -2.37 6.50
C CYS A 320 10.10 -1.10 6.13
N SER A 321 10.63 0.05 6.52
CA SER A 321 10.05 1.37 6.32
C SER A 321 10.84 2.20 5.33
N VAL A 322 10.15 2.89 4.43
CA VAL A 322 10.73 3.84 3.48
C VAL A 322 10.10 5.20 3.71
N MET A 323 10.94 6.22 3.92
CA MET A 323 10.51 7.59 4.13
C MET A 323 11.14 8.50 3.07
N PHE A 324 10.30 9.17 2.29
CA PHE A 324 10.73 10.29 1.48
C PHE A 324 10.59 11.57 2.29
N PHE A 325 11.58 12.45 2.19
CA PHE A 325 11.54 13.76 2.81
C PHE A 325 12.29 14.76 1.95
N GLY A 326 11.82 16.00 2.00
CA GLY A 326 12.53 17.11 1.40
C GLY A 326 11.61 18.31 1.15
N PRO A 327 12.15 19.38 0.55
CA PRO A 327 13.57 19.54 0.18
C PRO A 327 14.52 19.47 1.37
N ASP A 328 15.67 18.81 1.19
CA ASP A 328 16.81 18.89 2.12
C ASP A 328 17.53 20.24 2.01
N GLU A 329 18.67 20.40 2.68
CA GLU A 329 19.46 21.63 2.68
C GLU A 329 19.89 22.06 1.26
N GLU A 330 20.12 21.09 0.38
CA GLU A 330 20.52 21.27 -1.02
C GLU A 330 19.32 21.26 -1.98
N SER A 331 18.09 21.32 -1.48
CA SER A 331 16.85 21.26 -2.26
C SER A 331 16.64 19.93 -3.01
N ARG A 332 17.09 18.82 -2.43
CA ARG A 332 16.98 17.46 -3.02
C ARG A 332 15.91 16.63 -2.33
N LEU A 333 15.42 15.62 -3.05
CA LEU A 333 14.51 14.59 -2.54
C LEU A 333 15.36 13.52 -1.87
N ARG A 334 15.16 13.36 -0.58
CA ARG A 334 15.88 12.38 0.22
C ARG A 334 14.98 11.19 0.51
N LEU A 335 15.64 10.05 0.61
CA LEU A 335 15.08 8.76 0.91
C LEU A 335 15.81 8.22 2.14
N ALA A 336 15.06 7.83 3.17
CA ALA A 336 15.54 7.02 4.27
C ALA A 336 14.89 5.64 4.20
N VAL A 337 15.68 4.59 4.39
CA VAL A 337 15.16 3.22 4.56
C VAL A 337 15.58 2.74 5.95
N ALA A 338 14.61 2.32 6.75
CA ALA A 338 14.81 1.75 8.07
C ALA A 338 14.32 0.30 8.05
N ASN A 339 15.20 -0.66 8.29
CA ASN A 339 14.84 -2.08 8.29
C ASN A 339 15.19 -2.77 9.61
N ALA A 340 14.26 -3.58 10.13
CA ALA A 340 14.47 -4.52 11.22
C ALA A 340 13.73 -5.82 10.88
N GLY A 341 14.47 -6.86 10.49
CA GLY A 341 13.93 -8.13 9.98
C GLY A 341 14.41 -8.44 8.56
N ASP A 342 13.73 -9.36 7.89
CA ASP A 342 14.02 -9.90 6.55
C ASP A 342 13.02 -9.46 5.46
N SER A 343 12.10 -8.55 5.79
CA SER A 343 11.46 -7.70 4.79
C SER A 343 12.49 -6.76 4.16
N ARG A 344 12.26 -6.36 2.90
CA ARG A 344 13.29 -5.66 2.11
C ARG A 344 12.73 -4.57 1.20
N ALA A 345 13.53 -3.53 0.99
CA ALA A 345 13.32 -2.48 0.00
C ALA A 345 14.37 -2.54 -1.13
N VAL A 346 13.92 -2.43 -2.37
CA VAL A 346 14.75 -2.47 -3.60
C VAL A 346 14.32 -1.34 -4.53
N LEU A 347 15.28 -0.60 -5.08
CA LEU A 347 15.06 0.43 -6.08
C LEU A 347 15.27 -0.13 -7.49
N GLY A 348 14.28 0.08 -8.36
CA GLY A 348 14.40 -0.15 -9.79
C GLY A 348 14.87 1.11 -10.51
N ARG A 349 15.95 0.98 -11.28
CA ARG A 349 16.45 2.05 -12.16
C ARG A 349 15.79 2.02 -13.53
N THR A 350 15.82 3.14 -14.24
CA THR A 350 15.27 3.29 -15.59
C THR A 350 15.96 2.37 -16.60
N ASP A 351 17.22 1.99 -16.36
CA ASP A 351 17.99 1.03 -17.17
C ASP A 351 17.75 -0.44 -16.79
N GLY A 352 16.84 -0.72 -15.85
CA GLY A 352 16.49 -2.07 -15.42
C GLY A 352 17.34 -2.67 -14.31
N ARG A 353 18.36 -1.96 -13.82
CA ARG A 353 19.16 -2.46 -12.69
C ARG A 353 18.39 -2.38 -11.38
N ALA A 354 18.55 -3.42 -10.57
CA ALA A 354 18.10 -3.44 -9.18
C ALA A 354 19.18 -2.88 -8.25
N VAL A 355 18.80 -1.99 -7.34
CA VAL A 355 19.67 -1.48 -6.29
C VAL A 355 19.00 -1.77 -4.94
N ARG A 356 19.57 -2.71 -4.18
CA ARG A 356 19.12 -3.04 -2.84
C ARG A 356 19.30 -1.83 -1.91
N LEU A 357 18.27 -1.49 -1.14
CA LEU A 357 18.26 -0.33 -0.24
C LEU A 357 18.36 -0.71 1.25
N SER A 358 18.06 -1.96 1.58
CA SER A 358 18.14 -2.54 2.92
C SER A 358 18.73 -3.95 2.86
N ASP A 359 19.46 -4.32 3.91
CA ASP A 359 19.93 -5.69 4.12
C ASP A 359 18.99 -6.44 5.07
N ASP A 360 18.86 -7.74 4.85
CA ASP A 360 18.02 -8.61 5.67
C ASP A 360 18.74 -8.97 6.98
N HIS A 361 17.99 -9.05 8.06
CA HIS A 361 18.52 -9.38 9.38
C HIS A 361 18.26 -10.84 9.74
N THR A 362 18.94 -11.78 9.08
CA THR A 362 18.84 -13.22 9.38
C THR A 362 19.94 -13.70 10.34
N PRO A 363 19.74 -14.80 11.09
CA PRO A 363 20.70 -15.30 12.07
C PRO A 363 22.08 -15.70 11.52
N ASP A 364 22.23 -15.92 10.21
CA ASP A 364 23.50 -16.26 9.57
C ASP A 364 24.35 -15.05 9.16
N VAL A 365 23.78 -13.85 9.18
CA VAL A 365 24.55 -12.61 9.00
C VAL A 365 25.59 -12.53 10.12
N LEU A 366 26.87 -12.39 9.75
CA LEU A 366 27.99 -12.51 10.69
C LEU A 366 27.91 -11.58 11.91
N SER A 367 27.46 -10.35 11.74
CA SER A 367 27.27 -9.40 12.85
C SER A 367 26.12 -9.81 13.77
N GLU A 368 25.00 -10.26 13.19
CA GLU A 368 23.83 -10.70 13.95
C GLU A 368 24.12 -12.00 14.69
N ARG A 369 24.75 -12.97 14.04
CA ARG A 369 25.19 -14.22 14.66
C ARG A 369 26.08 -13.98 15.87
N LYS A 370 27.08 -13.11 15.74
CA LYS A 370 27.97 -12.73 16.87
C LYS A 370 27.18 -12.14 18.02
N ARG A 371 26.20 -11.26 17.75
CA ARG A 371 25.34 -10.66 18.77
C ARG A 371 24.47 -11.72 19.47
N ILE A 372 23.86 -12.63 18.69
CA ILE A 372 23.01 -13.73 19.18
C ILE A 372 23.83 -14.68 20.08
N GLU A 373 25.01 -15.12 19.63
CA GLU A 373 25.88 -16.03 20.37
C GLU A 373 26.46 -15.34 21.64
N ALA A 374 26.82 -14.06 21.56
CA ALA A 374 27.24 -13.28 22.73
C ALA A 374 26.13 -13.08 23.77
N ALA A 375 24.87 -13.07 23.34
CA ALA A 375 23.70 -13.07 24.22
C ALA A 375 23.35 -14.47 24.79
N GLY A 376 24.16 -15.49 24.49
CA GLY A 376 24.01 -16.85 25.04
C GLY A 376 23.04 -17.76 24.29
N ALA A 377 22.50 -17.32 23.15
CA ALA A 377 21.65 -18.13 22.29
C ALA A 377 22.46 -18.87 21.21
N GLY A 378 21.88 -19.94 20.66
CA GLY A 378 22.47 -20.69 19.56
C GLY A 378 21.92 -20.25 18.20
N VAL A 379 22.69 -20.49 17.14
CA VAL A 379 22.23 -20.37 15.75
C VAL A 379 22.38 -21.73 15.07
N VAL A 380 21.28 -22.27 14.55
CA VAL A 380 21.24 -23.60 13.92
C VAL A 380 20.59 -23.52 12.55
N LEU A 381 21.07 -24.34 11.62
CA LEU A 381 20.43 -24.53 10.32
C LEU A 381 19.38 -25.64 10.45
N HIS A 382 18.11 -25.32 10.21
CA HIS A 382 17.02 -26.28 10.25
C HIS A 382 16.17 -26.17 8.98
N ASN A 383 16.06 -27.28 8.23
CA ASN A 383 15.37 -27.33 6.94
C ASN A 383 15.82 -26.21 5.96
N GLY A 384 17.13 -25.94 5.92
CA GLY A 384 17.70 -24.91 5.05
C GLY A 384 17.53 -23.47 5.53
N ILE A 385 16.89 -23.23 6.67
CA ILE A 385 16.67 -21.89 7.24
C ILE A 385 17.46 -21.77 8.54
N TRP A 386 18.23 -20.69 8.67
CA TRP A 386 18.95 -20.38 9.89
C TRP A 386 18.00 -19.86 10.97
N ARG A 387 18.08 -20.44 12.17
CA ARG A 387 17.18 -20.15 13.28
C ARG A 387 17.94 -19.90 14.57
N ILE A 388 17.45 -18.94 15.35
CA ILE A 388 17.87 -18.67 16.71
C ILE A 388 17.24 -19.71 17.63
N VAL A 389 18.03 -20.36 18.47
CA VAL A 389 17.54 -21.28 19.50
C VAL A 389 17.91 -20.78 20.89
N LEU A 390 16.91 -20.67 21.76
CA LEU A 390 17.12 -20.33 23.17
C LEU A 390 17.46 -21.59 23.97
N ARG A 391 18.41 -21.47 24.91
CA ARG A 391 18.78 -22.56 25.82
C ARG A 391 17.94 -22.47 27.09
N ASN A 392 16.86 -23.25 27.21
CA ASN A 392 16.05 -23.35 28.42
C ASN A 392 15.97 -24.79 28.94
N GLY A 393 16.56 -25.06 30.11
CA GLY A 393 16.34 -26.31 30.86
C GLY A 393 16.66 -27.62 30.12
N GLY A 394 17.51 -27.60 29.09
CA GLY A 394 17.86 -28.76 28.27
C GLY A 394 16.92 -29.05 27.09
N SER A 395 15.85 -28.28 26.90
CA SER A 395 14.91 -28.41 25.77
C SER A 395 15.13 -27.32 24.73
N THR A 396 15.09 -27.68 23.44
CA THR A 396 15.20 -26.73 22.32
C THR A 396 13.80 -26.25 21.95
N VAL A 397 13.48 -25.00 22.24
CA VAL A 397 12.20 -24.37 21.81
C VAL A 397 12.33 -23.88 20.37
N ALA A 398 11.23 -23.92 19.62
CA ALA A 398 11.09 -23.50 18.23
C ALA A 398 11.85 -22.22 17.91
N GLY A 399 12.72 -22.26 16.89
CA GLY A 399 13.66 -21.18 16.62
C GLY A 399 13.17 -20.12 15.64
N LEU A 400 13.52 -18.87 15.90
CA LEU A 400 13.15 -17.70 15.10
C LEU A 400 14.10 -17.52 13.90
N SER A 401 13.57 -17.26 12.71
CA SER A 401 14.35 -17.06 11.48
C SER A 401 14.82 -15.63 11.24
N VAL A 402 14.38 -14.68 12.07
CA VAL A 402 14.82 -13.28 12.07
C VAL A 402 15.64 -12.96 13.30
N SER A 403 16.63 -12.07 13.16
CA SER A 403 17.47 -11.59 14.25
C SER A 403 17.06 -10.22 14.79
N ARG A 404 16.22 -9.50 14.03
CA ARG A 404 15.68 -8.20 14.40
C ARG A 404 14.18 -8.13 14.09
N GLY A 405 13.45 -7.34 14.88
CA GLY A 405 11.99 -7.20 14.75
C GLY A 405 11.35 -6.65 16.04
N PHE A 406 10.09 -6.24 15.93
CA PHE A 406 9.23 -5.89 17.06
C PHE A 406 8.65 -7.14 17.74
N GLY A 407 8.18 -7.01 18.99
CA GLY A 407 7.58 -8.14 19.72
C GLY A 407 8.60 -9.16 20.21
N ASP A 408 8.30 -10.45 20.11
CA ASP A 408 9.22 -11.56 20.46
C ASP A 408 9.79 -11.48 21.88
N LEU A 409 8.94 -11.24 22.89
CA LEU A 409 9.39 -10.94 24.26
C LEU A 409 10.37 -12.00 24.80
N GLN A 410 10.11 -13.28 24.51
CA GLN A 410 10.95 -14.41 24.92
C GLN A 410 12.39 -14.36 24.37
N TYR A 411 12.61 -13.66 23.25
CA TYR A 411 13.94 -13.46 22.66
C TYR A 411 14.59 -12.15 23.10
N LYS A 412 13.82 -11.20 23.66
CA LYS A 412 14.36 -9.90 24.10
C LYS A 412 14.71 -9.87 25.57
N MET A 413 13.97 -10.61 26.41
CA MET A 413 14.20 -10.63 27.85
C MET A 413 14.70 -12.00 28.33
N PRO A 414 15.73 -12.06 29.20
CA PRO A 414 16.52 -10.94 29.72
C PRO A 414 17.72 -10.54 28.83
N ALA A 415 18.03 -11.32 27.80
CA ALA A 415 19.35 -11.28 27.15
C ALA A 415 19.45 -10.41 25.87
N GLY A 416 18.35 -9.90 25.33
CA GLY A 416 18.36 -9.06 24.12
C GLY A 416 18.83 -9.80 22.85
N VAL A 417 18.47 -11.08 22.72
CA VAL A 417 18.86 -11.94 21.58
C VAL A 417 18.29 -11.43 20.25
N VAL A 418 17.10 -10.83 20.28
CA VAL A 418 16.49 -10.13 19.13
C VAL A 418 16.43 -8.63 19.42
N SER A 419 16.66 -7.79 18.41
CA SER A 419 16.65 -6.33 18.54
C SER A 419 15.57 -5.69 17.68
N ALA A 420 14.83 -4.70 18.18
CA ALA A 420 13.99 -3.86 17.31
C ALA A 420 14.74 -2.65 16.74
N VAL A 421 16.06 -2.52 16.97
CA VAL A 421 16.83 -1.39 16.44
C VAL A 421 17.01 -1.55 14.92
N PRO A 422 16.50 -0.61 14.11
CA PRO A 422 16.62 -0.71 12.67
C PRO A 422 17.99 -0.28 12.18
N ASP A 423 18.45 -0.89 11.09
CA ASP A 423 19.51 -0.31 10.27
C ASP A 423 18.90 0.77 9.36
N ILE A 424 19.55 1.95 9.31
CA ILE A 424 19.03 3.12 8.59
C ILE A 424 20.02 3.60 7.54
N THR A 425 19.61 3.54 6.28
CA THR A 425 20.33 4.04 5.11
C THR A 425 19.68 5.31 4.59
N PHE A 426 20.48 6.17 3.96
CA PHE A 426 20.04 7.41 3.33
C PHE A 426 20.53 7.47 1.89
N ARG A 427 19.69 8.02 1.01
CA ARG A 427 20.01 8.23 -0.40
C ARG A 427 19.34 9.50 -0.91
N THR A 428 19.95 10.13 -1.91
CA THR A 428 19.30 11.12 -2.77
C THR A 428 18.63 10.40 -3.93
N VAL A 429 17.35 10.71 -4.17
CA VAL A 429 16.60 10.17 -5.32
C VAL A 429 17.00 10.95 -6.57
N ASP A 430 17.48 10.24 -7.59
CA ASP A 430 17.74 10.83 -8.91
C ASP A 430 16.63 10.42 -9.87
N LEU A 431 15.65 11.29 -10.06
CA LEU A 431 14.49 11.03 -10.91
C LEU A 431 14.84 10.82 -12.40
N ARG A 432 16.09 11.03 -12.82
CA ARG A 432 16.54 10.69 -14.19
C ARG A 432 16.93 9.22 -14.30
N GLU A 433 17.41 8.62 -13.22
CA GLU A 433 17.94 7.25 -13.19
C GLU A 433 17.06 6.28 -12.40
N ASP A 434 16.30 6.79 -11.43
CA ASP A 434 15.49 6.03 -10.50
C ASP A 434 14.03 6.05 -10.98
N SER A 435 13.37 4.89 -11.05
CA SER A 435 12.02 4.76 -11.61
C SER A 435 10.96 4.39 -10.57
N PHE A 436 11.26 3.42 -9.70
CA PHE A 436 10.32 2.97 -8.67
C PHE A 436 11.05 2.28 -7.51
N ILE A 437 10.38 2.18 -6.35
CA ILE A 437 10.81 1.38 -5.20
C ILE A 437 9.82 0.25 -4.97
N ILE A 438 10.34 -0.94 -4.71
CA ILE A 438 9.59 -2.11 -4.22
C ILE A 438 9.89 -2.26 -2.73
N ILE A 439 8.85 -2.38 -1.92
CA ILE A 439 8.95 -2.79 -0.51
C ILE A 439 8.09 -4.04 -0.35
N ALA A 440 8.66 -5.13 0.16
CA ALA A 440 7.90 -6.37 0.32
C ALA A 440 8.36 -7.21 1.51
N THR A 441 7.48 -8.13 1.93
CA THR A 441 7.74 -9.17 2.92
C THR A 441 8.53 -10.35 2.34
N ASP A 442 9.04 -11.24 3.18
CA ASP A 442 9.92 -12.33 2.74
C ASP A 442 9.15 -13.38 1.92
N GLY A 443 7.83 -13.49 2.07
CA GLY A 443 6.98 -14.28 1.18
C GLY A 443 7.11 -13.91 -0.31
N VAL A 444 7.62 -12.71 -0.63
CA VAL A 444 8.04 -12.32 -1.99
C VAL A 444 9.54 -12.49 -2.20
N TRP A 445 10.37 -12.02 -1.27
CA TRP A 445 11.83 -12.01 -1.42
C TRP A 445 12.50 -13.38 -1.28
N GLY A 446 11.82 -14.35 -0.67
CA GLY A 446 12.24 -15.74 -0.58
C GLY A 446 12.27 -16.40 -1.96
N PRO A 447 11.15 -16.41 -2.72
CA PRO A 447 11.12 -17.02 -4.05
C PRO A 447 11.59 -16.12 -5.20
N ILE A 448 11.66 -14.79 -5.02
CA ILE A 448 11.98 -13.81 -6.09
C ILE A 448 13.26 -13.03 -5.76
N SER A 449 14.22 -13.05 -6.69
CA SER A 449 15.45 -12.25 -6.60
C SER A 449 15.18 -10.75 -6.83
N ASP A 450 16.05 -9.88 -6.31
CA ASP A 450 15.94 -8.42 -6.54
C ASP A 450 15.86 -8.07 -8.04
N ALA A 451 16.68 -8.72 -8.86
CA ALA A 451 16.73 -8.49 -10.31
C ALA A 451 15.44 -8.96 -11.01
N ASP A 452 14.90 -10.11 -10.61
CA ASP A 452 13.62 -10.59 -11.15
C ASP A 452 12.45 -9.71 -10.73
N ALA A 453 12.43 -9.26 -9.47
CA ALA A 453 11.39 -8.37 -8.97
C ALA A 453 11.37 -7.05 -9.76
N VAL A 454 12.54 -6.41 -9.93
CA VAL A 454 12.68 -5.20 -10.74
C VAL A 454 12.29 -5.44 -12.19
N ARG A 455 12.64 -6.59 -12.77
CA ARG A 455 12.24 -6.94 -14.14
C ARG A 455 10.72 -7.09 -14.27
N ILE A 456 10.07 -7.83 -13.38
CA ILE A 456 8.62 -8.06 -13.38
C ILE A 456 7.88 -6.73 -13.23
N VAL A 457 8.24 -5.92 -12.23
CA VAL A 457 7.63 -4.61 -12.01
C VAL A 457 7.88 -3.67 -13.20
N SER A 458 9.07 -3.69 -13.79
CA SER A 458 9.38 -2.86 -14.96
C SER A 458 8.55 -3.24 -16.19
N ILE A 459 8.29 -4.54 -16.41
CA ILE A 459 7.39 -5.02 -17.48
C ILE A 459 5.97 -4.54 -17.21
N ALA A 460 5.42 -4.82 -16.02
CA ALA A 460 4.04 -4.49 -15.67
C ALA A 460 3.75 -2.97 -15.70
N LEU A 461 4.70 -2.14 -15.24
CA LEU A 461 4.58 -0.68 -15.33
C LEU A 461 4.56 -0.18 -16.79
N ARG A 462 5.29 -0.84 -17.69
CA ARG A 462 5.30 -0.51 -19.13
C ARG A 462 4.03 -0.92 -19.85
N GLU A 463 3.40 -2.01 -19.42
CA GLU A 463 2.10 -2.43 -19.97
C GLU A 463 1.02 -1.38 -19.73
N GLY A 464 1.13 -0.59 -18.64
CA GLY A 464 0.23 0.53 -18.37
C GLY A 464 -1.22 0.11 -18.11
N VAL A 465 -1.44 -1.14 -17.72
CA VAL A 465 -2.78 -1.71 -17.50
C VAL A 465 -3.41 -1.13 -16.24
N GLY A 466 -4.62 -0.57 -16.39
CA GLY A 466 -5.44 -0.11 -15.27
C GLY A 466 -4.72 0.92 -14.40
N ASP A 467 -4.53 0.59 -13.12
CA ASP A 467 -3.66 1.29 -12.17
C ASP A 467 -2.26 0.64 -12.23
N PRO A 468 -1.28 1.24 -12.95
CA PRO A 468 -0.02 0.56 -13.29
C PRO A 468 0.79 0.08 -12.08
N PRO A 469 1.03 0.88 -11.02
CA PRO A 469 1.78 0.38 -9.87
C PRO A 469 1.00 -0.71 -9.11
N LYS A 470 -0.34 -0.67 -9.08
CA LYS A 470 -1.14 -1.73 -8.45
C LYS A 470 -1.08 -3.03 -9.25
N HIS A 471 -1.20 -2.94 -10.58
CA HIS A 471 -0.99 -4.07 -11.48
C HIS A 471 0.41 -4.66 -11.31
N ALA A 472 1.43 -3.82 -11.24
CA ALA A 472 2.80 -4.28 -11.02
C ALA A 472 3.01 -4.98 -9.67
N ALA A 473 2.41 -4.47 -8.59
CA ALA A 473 2.43 -5.13 -7.29
C ALA A 473 1.73 -6.50 -7.35
N GLN A 474 0.59 -6.58 -8.04
CA GLN A 474 -0.15 -7.84 -8.24
C GLN A 474 0.67 -8.86 -9.05
N GLN A 475 1.28 -8.46 -10.17
CA GLN A 475 2.12 -9.35 -10.98
C GLN A 475 3.30 -9.91 -10.17
N LEU A 476 3.92 -9.09 -9.33
CA LEU A 476 5.02 -9.54 -8.48
C LEU A 476 4.56 -10.55 -7.43
N VAL A 477 3.43 -10.30 -6.75
CA VAL A 477 2.87 -11.24 -5.76
C VAL A 477 2.45 -12.55 -6.44
N GLN A 478 1.80 -12.49 -7.60
CA GLN A 478 1.40 -13.69 -8.34
C GLN A 478 2.61 -14.53 -8.77
N ALA A 479 3.69 -13.88 -9.24
CA ALA A 479 4.93 -14.57 -9.58
C ALA A 479 5.58 -15.24 -8.36
N ALA A 480 5.57 -14.58 -7.19
CA ALA A 480 6.03 -15.16 -5.94
C ALA A 480 5.14 -16.34 -5.48
N HIS A 481 3.82 -16.16 -5.51
CA HIS A 481 2.84 -17.17 -5.11
C HIS A 481 2.90 -18.43 -5.99
N ALA A 482 3.15 -18.28 -7.28
CA ALA A 482 3.33 -19.41 -8.19
C ALA A 482 4.58 -20.26 -7.85
N LYS A 483 5.61 -19.65 -7.24
CA LYS A 483 6.82 -20.35 -6.80
C LYS A 483 6.69 -20.93 -5.40
N ASP A 484 6.11 -20.17 -4.48
CA ASP A 484 5.84 -20.60 -3.11
C ASP A 484 4.51 -19.99 -2.62
N PRO A 485 3.43 -20.78 -2.50
CA PRO A 485 2.14 -20.28 -2.05
C PRO A 485 2.02 -20.21 -0.52
N SER A 486 2.99 -20.72 0.24
CA SER A 486 2.81 -21.04 1.66
C SER A 486 2.73 -19.82 2.58
N ASP A 487 3.52 -18.79 2.31
CA ASP A 487 3.56 -17.59 3.15
C ASP A 487 2.65 -16.46 2.69
N ASP A 488 2.34 -15.57 3.62
CA ASP A 488 1.74 -14.27 3.36
C ASP A 488 2.64 -13.43 2.46
N LYS A 489 2.05 -12.64 1.57
CA LYS A 489 2.79 -11.84 0.59
C LYS A 489 2.24 -10.45 0.57
N THR A 490 3.10 -9.47 0.80
CA THR A 490 2.73 -8.06 0.77
C THR A 490 3.75 -7.29 -0.05
N VAL A 491 3.29 -6.50 -1.01
CA VAL A 491 4.13 -5.64 -1.85
C VAL A 491 3.56 -4.23 -1.92
N LEU A 492 4.44 -3.24 -1.78
CA LEU A 492 4.24 -1.86 -2.20
C LEU A 492 5.15 -1.55 -3.38
N VAL A 493 4.58 -1.03 -4.47
CA VAL A 493 5.32 -0.43 -5.59
C VAL A 493 5.09 1.07 -5.56
N ILE A 494 6.16 1.83 -5.29
CA ILE A 494 6.16 3.29 -5.25
C ILE A 494 6.79 3.77 -6.55
N TRP A 495 5.97 4.29 -7.47
CA TRP A 495 6.39 4.67 -8.81
C TRP A 495 6.53 6.19 -8.95
N PHE A 496 7.60 6.63 -9.63
CA PHE A 496 7.92 8.05 -9.84
C PHE A 496 7.30 8.63 -11.12
N GLY A 497 6.57 7.83 -11.89
CA GLY A 497 5.77 8.27 -13.03
C GLY A 497 6.47 8.18 -14.39
N ASP A 498 7.75 7.80 -14.43
CA ASP A 498 8.46 7.54 -15.69
C ASP A 498 8.40 6.06 -16.05
N THR A 499 7.97 5.77 -17.28
CA THR A 499 7.93 4.43 -17.86
C THR A 499 9.35 3.87 -17.94
N PRO A 500 9.65 2.70 -17.33
CA PRO A 500 10.98 2.08 -17.41
C PRO A 500 11.43 1.85 -18.85
N ALA A 501 12.74 1.91 -19.13
CA ALA A 501 13.24 1.66 -20.48
C ALA A 501 13.03 0.20 -20.91
N PRO A 502 13.04 -0.09 -22.22
CA PRO A 502 13.14 -1.44 -22.73
C PRO A 502 14.33 -2.19 -22.11
N LEU A 503 14.05 -3.20 -21.28
CA LEU A 503 15.08 -4.09 -20.78
C LEU A 503 15.77 -4.77 -21.97
N PRO A 504 17.12 -4.87 -21.98
CA PRO A 504 17.80 -5.66 -22.97
C PRO A 504 17.28 -7.10 -22.91
N GLY A 505 17.01 -7.69 -24.08
CA GLY A 505 16.58 -9.08 -24.17
C GLY A 505 17.57 -10.02 -23.46
N PRO A 506 17.15 -11.24 -23.06
CA PRO A 506 18.06 -12.21 -22.48
C PRO A 506 19.28 -12.35 -23.39
N ALA A 507 20.48 -12.19 -22.83
CA ALA A 507 21.72 -12.33 -23.58
C ALA A 507 21.78 -13.75 -24.15
N VAL A 508 21.46 -13.88 -25.44
CA VAL A 508 21.68 -15.12 -26.18
C VAL A 508 23.19 -15.31 -26.22
N ARG A 509 23.69 -16.26 -25.40
CA ARG A 509 25.06 -16.74 -25.57
C ARG A 509 25.12 -17.44 -26.92
N SER A 510 25.66 -16.76 -27.93
CA SER A 510 25.86 -17.34 -29.25
C SER A 510 26.99 -18.37 -29.21
N SER A 511 26.65 -19.63 -29.00
CA SER A 511 27.45 -20.74 -29.51
C SER A 511 26.85 -21.14 -30.85
N VAL A 512 27.49 -20.68 -31.93
CA VAL A 512 27.15 -21.05 -33.30
C VAL A 512 27.67 -22.46 -33.56
N GLU A 513 26.79 -23.38 -33.96
CA GLU A 513 27.11 -24.40 -34.98
C GLU A 513 25.99 -24.45 -36.04
N PRO A 514 26.32 -24.74 -37.31
CA PRO A 514 25.45 -24.40 -38.42
C PRO A 514 24.44 -25.49 -38.79
N GLY A 515 23.19 -25.06 -38.98
CA GLY A 515 22.23 -25.67 -39.90
C GLY A 515 21.19 -26.57 -39.26
N VAL A 516 19.94 -26.08 -39.12
CA VAL A 516 18.71 -26.62 -39.72
C VAL A 516 17.63 -25.50 -39.67
N SER A 517 16.85 -25.42 -40.75
CA SER A 517 15.78 -24.47 -41.08
C SER A 517 14.74 -24.20 -39.98
N GLU A 518 14.31 -22.94 -39.92
CA GLU A 518 13.19 -22.40 -39.13
C GLU A 518 11.84 -23.07 -39.45
N LYS A 519 11.06 -23.37 -38.39
CA LYS A 519 9.63 -23.02 -38.27
C LYS A 519 9.10 -23.26 -36.86
N ALA A 520 8.40 -22.24 -36.34
CA ALA A 520 7.46 -22.22 -35.21
C ALA A 520 8.01 -22.49 -33.80
N ALA A 521 8.23 -21.43 -33.02
CA ALA A 521 8.35 -21.50 -31.56
C ALA A 521 7.75 -20.24 -30.90
N SER A 522 6.43 -20.24 -30.72
CA SER A 522 5.74 -19.34 -29.80
C SER A 522 4.50 -20.05 -29.24
N ALA A 523 4.72 -21.09 -28.43
CA ALA A 523 3.66 -21.76 -27.65
C ALA A 523 4.14 -22.61 -26.45
N ASP A 524 5.40 -23.04 -26.37
CA ASP A 524 5.75 -24.21 -25.52
C ASP A 524 6.35 -23.95 -24.12
N ILE A 525 6.24 -22.74 -23.55
CA ILE A 525 6.73 -22.52 -22.16
C ILE A 525 5.67 -22.91 -21.09
N PHE A 526 4.39 -23.07 -21.47
CA PHE A 526 3.31 -23.38 -20.53
C PHE A 526 2.85 -24.86 -20.52
N SER A 527 3.36 -25.70 -21.42
CA SER A 527 2.99 -27.12 -21.53
C SER A 527 3.89 -28.02 -20.67
N GLU A 528 5.22 -27.83 -20.70
CA GLU A 528 6.18 -28.64 -19.93
C GLU A 528 5.99 -28.53 -18.41
N ALA A 529 5.53 -27.39 -17.90
CA ALA A 529 5.28 -27.19 -16.47
C ALA A 529 4.05 -27.98 -15.95
N LYS A 530 3.05 -28.26 -16.81
CA LYS A 530 1.86 -29.02 -16.43
C LYS A 530 2.13 -30.53 -16.41
N GLU A 531 2.99 -31.02 -17.29
CA GLU A 531 3.30 -32.46 -17.41
C GLU A 531 4.21 -32.93 -16.25
N SER A 532 5.22 -32.12 -15.91
CA SER A 532 6.10 -32.33 -14.73
C SER A 532 5.35 -32.33 -13.40
N HIS A 533 4.26 -31.54 -13.28
CA HIS A 533 3.43 -31.49 -12.07
C HIS A 533 2.52 -32.72 -11.93
N ARG A 534 2.01 -33.26 -13.05
CA ARG A 534 1.18 -34.46 -13.07
C ARG A 534 1.97 -35.73 -12.70
N GLU A 535 3.20 -35.86 -13.18
CA GLU A 535 4.07 -37.01 -12.85
C GLU A 535 4.49 -37.01 -11.37
N ARG A 536 4.70 -35.83 -10.76
CA ARG A 536 5.03 -35.72 -9.31
C ARG A 536 3.85 -36.04 -8.39
N LEU A 537 2.63 -35.76 -8.81
CA LEU A 537 1.42 -36.11 -8.05
C LEU A 537 1.13 -37.62 -8.10
N GLU A 538 1.36 -38.29 -9.23
CA GLU A 538 1.16 -39.74 -9.34
C GLU A 538 2.22 -40.57 -8.59
N ALA A 539 3.46 -40.08 -8.49
CA ALA A 539 4.51 -40.72 -7.68
C ALA A 539 4.23 -40.67 -6.16
N THR A 540 3.47 -39.67 -5.70
CA THR A 540 3.17 -39.49 -4.28
C THR A 540 2.01 -40.39 -3.80
N PHE A 541 1.12 -40.81 -4.71
CA PHE A 541 -0.01 -41.68 -4.39
C PHE A 541 0.31 -43.19 -4.38
N LYS A 542 1.40 -43.62 -5.03
CA LYS A 542 1.77 -45.05 -5.13
C LYS A 542 2.60 -45.60 -3.95
N ASN A 543 3.07 -44.75 -3.02
CA ASN A 543 3.95 -45.15 -1.91
C ASN A 543 3.31 -45.08 -0.50
N ARG A 544 1.99 -45.30 -0.38
CA ARG A 544 1.35 -45.52 0.93
C ARG A 544 1.08 -47.00 1.18
N THR A 545 2.03 -47.70 1.82
CA THR A 545 1.74 -48.96 2.52
C THR A 545 0.90 -48.70 3.78
N PRO A 546 -0.15 -49.49 4.06
CA PRO A 546 -1.01 -49.27 5.22
C PRO A 546 -0.31 -49.73 6.51
N ARG A 547 -0.09 -48.82 7.46
CA ARG A 547 0.32 -49.19 8.82
C ARG A 547 -0.90 -49.43 9.70
N SER A 548 -0.97 -50.68 10.17
CA SER A 548 -1.94 -51.22 11.12
C SER A 548 -2.00 -50.45 12.42
N SER A 549 -3.22 -50.30 12.93
CA SER A 549 -3.57 -49.83 14.27
C SER A 549 -2.93 -50.69 15.37
N ARG A 550 -2.25 -50.06 16.33
CA ARG A 550 -2.15 -50.57 17.70
C ARG A 550 -2.31 -49.44 18.71
N ARG A 551 -3.44 -49.51 19.42
CA ARG A 551 -3.67 -48.98 20.77
C ARG A 551 -2.50 -49.35 21.68
N THR A 552 -2.04 -48.40 22.50
CA THR A 552 -1.72 -48.67 23.92
C THR A 552 -1.76 -47.38 24.72
N GLN A 553 -2.39 -47.48 25.89
CA GLN A 553 -2.47 -46.51 26.98
C GLN A 553 -1.08 -46.21 27.56
N PHE A 554 -0.80 -44.94 27.87
CA PHE A 554 -0.64 -44.38 29.23
C PHE A 554 -0.35 -42.88 29.12
#